data_AF-A0A960W8N1-F1
#
_entry.id   AF-A0A960W8N1-F1
#
_cell.length_a   1.000
_cell.length_b   1.000
_cell.length_c   1.000
_cell.angle_alpha   90.00
_cell.angle_beta   90.00
_cell.angle_gamma   90.00
#
_symmetry.space_group_name_H-M   'P 1'
#
loop_
_entity.id
_entity.type
_entity.pdbx_description
1 polymer ?
#
loop_
_entity_poly.entity_id
_entity_poly.type
_entity_poly.pdbx_seq_one_letter_code
_entity_poly.pdbx_strand_id
1 'polypeptide(L)'
;MEYKNSSLLSAQKKPSLFDNTYLMMAIIFFISWALASVYEEAVQIRFLMERIKTHQSILTGTAGSPYRYRLLVVVGLGMITKALAGFMEYPKAFQLTYSGYMLCCLFALFSGMYLFFTRFFSRRLSFFGILYVAGTIPITFGEHFFQPWSFLEAVFFMLALQWIYDKRHVLLIPLIIIAALNRETAAMIPILFLCAHYSTGSDEYGVKRFEKGSLGWFAVYFFIWAGVTIGLRYLCGYTEHEFTFSDNFAFNKQHLLTSLKNNVVFWGIFGYFAVRGYWYAPVFFRRTALLIPIYCGLIFCYAYWPEVRVFVMLYPVFVPLALSYIAEKYEV
;
A
#
# COMPACT_ATOMS: atom_id res chain seq x y z
N MET A 1 -2.93 -44.72 49.92
CA MET A 1 -2.23 -43.60 49.25
C MET A 1 -1.59 -44.14 47.99
N GLU A 2 -2.30 -44.11 46.87
CA GLU A 2 -1.79 -44.51 45.55
C GLU A 2 -1.64 -43.26 44.70
N TYR A 3 -0.40 -42.85 44.46
CA TYR A 3 -0.07 -41.84 43.45
C TYR A 3 -0.27 -42.47 42.07
N LYS A 4 -1.45 -42.22 41.49
CA LYS A 4 -1.71 -42.51 40.08
C LYS A 4 -0.87 -41.55 39.24
N ASN A 5 0.30 -42.04 38.82
CA ASN A 5 1.11 -41.49 37.75
C ASN A 5 0.22 -41.29 36.51
N SER A 6 -0.32 -40.09 36.37
CA SER A 6 -0.86 -39.61 35.10
C SER A 6 0.33 -39.25 34.23
N SER A 7 0.88 -40.28 33.59
CA SER A 7 1.63 -40.18 32.34
C SER A 7 0.69 -39.63 31.25
N LEU A 8 0.27 -38.38 31.42
CA LEU A 8 -0.23 -37.53 30.36
C LEU A 8 0.96 -37.31 29.44
N LEU A 9 1.17 -38.30 28.56
CA LEU A 9 1.90 -38.17 27.32
C LEU A 9 1.47 -36.85 26.71
N SER A 10 2.35 -35.85 26.84
CA SER A 10 2.29 -34.61 26.09
C SER A 10 2.32 -35.02 24.63
N ALA A 11 1.15 -35.21 24.03
CA ALA A 11 1.02 -35.44 22.60
C ALA A 11 1.68 -34.24 21.96
N GLN A 12 2.91 -34.42 21.45
CA GLN A 12 3.64 -33.39 20.75
C GLN A 12 2.76 -32.96 19.59
N LYS A 13 2.11 -31.81 19.77
CA LYS A 13 1.23 -31.23 18.76
C LYS A 13 2.13 -30.99 17.56
N LYS A 14 1.96 -31.80 16.51
CA LYS A 14 2.75 -31.66 15.29
C LYS A 14 2.71 -30.19 14.86
N PRO A 15 3.86 -29.58 14.55
CA PRO A 15 3.90 -28.19 14.14
C PRO A 15 2.94 -28.00 12.97
N SER A 16 2.06 -27.01 13.08
CA SER A 16 1.11 -26.71 12.02
C SER A 16 1.86 -26.10 10.83
N LEU A 17 1.28 -26.22 9.63
CA LEU A 17 1.86 -25.65 8.40
C LEU A 17 2.24 -24.16 8.56
N PHE A 18 1.40 -23.42 9.29
CA PHE A 18 1.54 -21.98 9.55
C PHE A 18 2.69 -21.65 10.52
N ASP A 19 3.23 -22.64 11.24
CA ASP A 19 4.34 -22.44 12.17
C ASP A 19 5.69 -22.34 11.44
N ASN A 20 5.75 -22.67 10.14
CA ASN A 20 6.94 -22.52 9.31
C ASN A 20 6.90 -21.20 8.51
N THR A 21 7.61 -20.18 8.98
CA THR A 21 7.69 -18.86 8.33
C THR A 21 8.26 -18.95 6.91
N TYR A 22 9.26 -19.80 6.66
CA TYR A 22 9.85 -19.94 5.33
C TYR A 22 8.86 -20.50 4.31
N LEU A 23 8.07 -21.49 4.73
CA LEU A 23 7.02 -22.04 3.88
C LEU A 23 5.96 -20.99 3.56
N MET A 24 5.55 -20.19 4.54
CA MET A 24 4.61 -19.09 4.32
C MET A 24 5.18 -18.05 3.35
N MET A 25 6.47 -17.71 3.46
CA MET A 25 7.14 -16.80 2.51
C MET A 25 7.19 -17.37 1.10
N ALA A 26 7.45 -18.67 0.94
CA ALA A 26 7.42 -19.32 -0.36
C ALA A 26 6.01 -19.28 -0.98
N ILE A 27 4.96 -19.55 -0.20
CA ILE A 27 3.57 -19.45 -0.67
C ILE A 27 3.24 -18.01 -1.09
N ILE A 28 3.61 -17.02 -0.27
CA ILE A 28 3.41 -15.60 -0.58
C ILE A 28 4.16 -15.21 -1.86
N PHE A 29 5.37 -15.73 -2.09
CA PHE A 29 6.12 -15.54 -3.33
C PHE A 29 5.35 -16.09 -4.54
N PHE A 30 4.83 -17.32 -4.47
CA PHE A 30 4.05 -17.89 -5.56
C PHE A 30 2.75 -17.14 -5.85
N ILE A 31 2.04 -16.68 -4.81
CA ILE A 31 0.85 -15.81 -4.98
C ILE A 31 1.23 -14.50 -5.67
N SER A 32 2.34 -13.89 -5.25
CA SER A 32 2.85 -12.65 -5.85
C SER A 32 3.23 -12.85 -7.32
N TRP A 33 3.87 -13.98 -7.63
CA TRP A 33 4.20 -14.37 -9.01
C TRP A 33 2.94 -14.52 -9.86
N ALA A 34 1.96 -15.31 -9.40
CA ALA A 34 0.73 -15.52 -10.15
C ALA A 34 0.01 -14.20 -10.46
N LEU A 35 -0.08 -13.29 -9.49
CA LEU A 35 -0.69 -11.97 -9.70
C LEU A 35 0.14 -11.05 -10.60
N ALA A 36 1.47 -11.12 -10.53
CA ALA A 36 2.34 -10.38 -11.43
C ALA A 36 2.17 -10.86 -12.89
N SER A 37 2.00 -12.17 -13.11
CA SER A 37 1.67 -12.73 -14.43
C SER A 37 0.29 -12.28 -14.92
N VAL A 38 -0.73 -12.27 -14.06
CA VAL A 38 -2.06 -11.72 -14.42
C VAL A 38 -1.95 -10.23 -14.78
N TYR A 39 -1.16 -9.46 -14.04
CA TYR A 39 -0.91 -8.04 -14.37
C TYR A 39 -0.20 -7.88 -15.72
N GLU A 40 0.77 -8.77 -16.00
CA GLU A 40 1.49 -8.78 -17.28
C GLU A 40 0.55 -8.95 -18.46
N GLU A 41 -0.34 -9.94 -18.41
CA GLU A 41 -1.31 -10.18 -19.48
C GLU A 41 -2.38 -9.07 -19.55
N ALA A 42 -2.97 -8.71 -18.42
CA ALA A 42 -4.11 -7.78 -18.38
C ALA A 42 -3.71 -6.34 -18.71
N VAL A 43 -2.47 -5.94 -18.40
CA VAL A 43 -2.02 -4.55 -18.46
C VAL A 43 -0.75 -4.39 -19.31
N GLN A 44 0.32 -5.14 -19.02
CA GLN A 44 1.61 -4.87 -19.66
C GLN A 44 1.61 -5.16 -21.16
N ILE A 45 1.24 -6.38 -21.55
CA ILE A 45 1.24 -6.83 -22.94
C ILE A 45 0.21 -6.03 -23.73
N ARG A 46 -0.99 -5.85 -23.16
CA ARG A 46 -2.11 -5.16 -23.82
C ARG A 46 -1.79 -3.70 -24.18
N PHE A 47 -1.02 -3.00 -23.36
CA PHE A 47 -0.72 -1.57 -23.53
C PHE A 47 0.79 -1.30 -23.67
N LEU A 48 1.56 -2.27 -24.18
CA LEU A 48 3.02 -2.22 -24.13
C LEU A 48 3.58 -0.96 -24.80
N MET A 49 3.11 -0.64 -26.00
CA MET A 49 3.64 0.48 -26.78
C MET A 49 3.30 1.82 -26.16
N GLU A 50 2.08 1.98 -25.66
CA GLU A 50 1.64 3.20 -25.02
C GLU A 50 2.31 3.42 -23.66
N ARG A 51 2.58 2.33 -22.92
CA ARG A 51 3.39 2.36 -21.71
C ARG A 51 4.84 2.77 -22.00
N ILE A 52 5.46 2.22 -23.05
CA ILE A 52 6.80 2.63 -23.49
C ILE A 52 6.80 4.12 -23.86
N LYS A 53 5.80 4.57 -24.63
CA LYS A 53 5.66 5.99 -25.00
C LYS A 53 5.58 6.89 -23.77
N THR A 54 4.78 6.50 -22.78
CA THR A 54 4.62 7.26 -21.53
C THR A 54 5.88 7.24 -20.68
N HIS A 55 6.57 6.11 -20.60
CA HIS A 55 7.88 6.02 -19.94
C HIS A 55 8.89 6.98 -20.58
N GLN A 56 8.95 7.00 -21.92
CA GLN A 56 9.84 7.90 -22.65
C GLN A 56 9.46 9.37 -22.51
N SER A 57 8.16 9.70 -22.46
CA SER A 57 7.74 11.09 -22.26
C SER A 57 8.11 11.61 -20.87
N ILE A 58 8.11 10.75 -19.85
CA ILE A 58 8.58 11.12 -18.51
C ILE A 58 10.11 11.30 -18.53
N LEU A 59 10.86 10.37 -19.12
CA LEU A 59 12.33 10.47 -19.20
C LEU A 59 12.81 11.71 -19.97
N THR A 60 12.06 12.13 -21.00
CA THR A 60 12.38 13.32 -21.81
C THR A 60 11.81 14.62 -21.22
N GLY A 61 11.10 14.55 -20.08
CA GLY A 61 10.48 15.71 -19.46
C GLY A 61 9.27 16.29 -20.21
N THR A 62 8.74 15.58 -21.20
CA THR A 62 7.62 16.02 -22.04
C THR A 62 6.24 15.61 -21.52
N ALA A 63 6.16 14.68 -20.57
CA ALA A 63 4.91 14.29 -19.93
C ALA A 63 4.24 15.47 -19.19
N GLY A 64 2.90 15.46 -19.06
CA GLY A 64 2.18 16.45 -18.24
C GLY A 64 2.15 16.09 -16.75
N SER A 65 1.47 16.91 -15.95
CA SER A 65 1.24 16.64 -14.53
C SER A 65 0.08 15.65 -14.38
N PRO A 66 0.22 14.59 -13.56
CA PRO A 66 1.26 14.40 -12.54
C PRO A 66 2.48 13.56 -12.99
N TYR A 67 2.45 12.96 -14.18
CA TYR A 67 3.44 11.98 -14.64
C TYR A 67 4.87 12.48 -14.64
N ARG A 68 5.09 13.75 -15.04
CA ARG A 68 6.41 14.38 -15.13
C ARG A 68 7.23 14.28 -13.84
N TYR A 69 6.57 14.29 -12.68
CA TYR A 69 7.24 14.36 -11.38
C TYR A 69 7.48 12.98 -10.74
N ARG A 70 7.08 11.89 -11.40
CA ARG A 70 7.17 10.51 -10.86
C ARG A 70 8.46 9.83 -11.32
N LEU A 71 9.58 10.34 -10.83
CA LEU A 71 10.90 10.01 -11.34
C LEU A 71 11.46 8.68 -10.82
N LEU A 72 11.22 8.33 -9.55
CA LEU A 72 11.93 7.22 -8.90
C LEU A 72 11.88 5.92 -9.71
N VAL A 73 10.67 5.46 -10.02
CA VAL A 73 10.46 4.18 -10.70
C VAL A 73 10.84 4.27 -12.17
N VAL A 74 10.50 5.38 -12.84
CA VAL A 74 10.76 5.52 -14.27
C VAL A 74 12.25 5.61 -14.56
N VAL A 75 12.98 6.45 -13.83
CA VAL A 75 14.43 6.60 -13.99
C VAL A 75 15.16 5.33 -13.54
N GLY A 76 14.80 4.78 -12.37
CA GLY A 76 15.42 3.56 -11.85
C GLY A 76 15.25 2.35 -12.77
N LEU A 77 14.01 2.09 -13.22
CA LEU A 77 13.74 0.98 -14.13
C LEU A 77 14.25 1.27 -15.55
N GLY A 78 14.26 2.54 -15.99
CA GLY A 78 14.80 2.93 -17.30
C GLY A 78 16.28 2.58 -17.44
N MET A 79 17.08 2.74 -16.38
CA MET A 79 18.49 2.31 -16.37
C MET A 79 18.61 0.79 -16.55
N ILE A 80 17.79 0.00 -15.84
CA ILE A 80 17.79 -1.46 -15.94
C ILE A 80 17.33 -1.91 -17.34
N THR A 81 16.24 -1.33 -17.85
CA THR A 81 15.73 -1.61 -19.19
C THR A 81 16.78 -1.30 -20.25
N LYS A 82 17.47 -0.15 -20.16
CA LYS A 82 18.54 0.21 -21.09
C LYS A 82 19.71 -0.77 -21.05
N ALA A 83 20.10 -1.26 -19.88
CA ALA A 83 21.14 -2.26 -19.74
C ALA A 83 20.72 -3.60 -20.38
N LEU A 84 19.49 -4.05 -20.13
CA LEU A 84 18.95 -5.29 -20.74
C LEU A 84 18.77 -5.17 -22.25
N ALA A 85 18.45 -3.98 -22.76
CA ALA A 85 18.31 -3.73 -24.19
C ALA A 85 19.63 -3.88 -24.99
N GLY A 86 20.78 -3.98 -24.31
CA GLY A 86 22.04 -4.40 -24.96
C GLY A 86 22.07 -5.87 -25.37
N PHE A 87 21.17 -6.70 -24.83
CA PHE A 87 21.11 -8.14 -25.05
C PHE A 87 19.81 -8.62 -25.73
N MET A 88 18.78 -7.77 -25.77
CA MET A 88 17.47 -8.10 -26.35
C MET A 88 16.77 -6.85 -26.89
N GLU A 89 15.71 -7.02 -27.67
CA GLU A 89 14.91 -5.90 -28.17
C GLU A 89 14.34 -5.05 -27.03
N TYR A 90 14.34 -3.72 -27.19
CA TYR A 90 13.91 -2.78 -26.16
C TYR A 90 12.51 -3.09 -25.58
N PRO A 91 11.47 -3.42 -26.38
CA PRO A 91 10.16 -3.76 -25.83
C PRO A 91 10.18 -5.00 -24.91
N LYS A 92 10.99 -6.02 -25.24
CA LYS A 92 11.16 -7.22 -24.41
C LYS A 92 11.93 -6.90 -23.12
N ALA A 93 12.98 -6.10 -23.22
CA ALA A 93 13.73 -5.62 -22.05
C ALA A 93 12.82 -4.81 -21.11
N PHE A 94 11.97 -3.93 -21.67
CA PHE A 94 11.01 -3.13 -20.92
C PHE A 94 9.99 -4.02 -20.20
N GLN A 95 9.36 -4.95 -20.93
CA GLN A 95 8.40 -5.90 -20.37
C GLN A 95 9.03 -6.71 -19.22
N LEU A 96 10.20 -7.32 -19.45
CA LEU A 96 10.90 -8.11 -18.42
C LEU A 96 11.22 -7.28 -17.18
N THR A 97 11.70 -6.04 -17.36
CA THR A 97 12.02 -5.14 -16.26
C THR A 97 10.78 -4.82 -15.41
N TYR A 98 9.67 -4.45 -16.07
CA TYR A 98 8.44 -4.05 -15.37
C TYR A 98 7.69 -5.24 -14.76
N SER A 99 7.74 -6.43 -15.37
CA SER A 99 7.21 -7.68 -14.80
C SER A 99 8.00 -8.08 -13.55
N GLY A 100 9.34 -8.06 -13.60
CA GLY A 100 10.18 -8.32 -12.44
C GLY A 100 9.94 -7.32 -11.30
N TYR A 101 9.84 -6.02 -11.63
CA TYR A 101 9.52 -4.98 -10.67
C TYR A 101 8.15 -5.20 -10.00
N MET A 102 7.12 -5.57 -10.77
CA MET A 102 5.78 -5.81 -10.24
C MET A 102 5.78 -6.99 -9.25
N LEU A 103 6.46 -8.09 -9.60
CA LEU A 103 6.67 -9.22 -8.69
C LEU A 103 7.34 -8.78 -7.39
N CYS A 104 8.42 -8.01 -7.47
CA CYS A 104 9.11 -7.49 -6.29
C CYS A 104 8.20 -6.62 -5.41
N CYS A 105 7.38 -5.74 -6.01
CA CYS A 105 6.47 -4.88 -5.26
C CYS A 105 5.36 -5.68 -4.55
N LEU A 106 4.71 -6.61 -5.25
CA LEU A 106 3.67 -7.46 -4.65
C LEU A 106 4.25 -8.34 -3.54
N PHE A 107 5.41 -8.95 -3.78
CA PHE A 107 6.07 -9.77 -2.78
C PHE A 107 6.47 -8.96 -1.55
N ALA A 108 7.07 -7.78 -1.72
CA ALA A 108 7.42 -6.89 -0.61
C ALA A 108 6.18 -6.43 0.17
N LEU A 109 5.10 -6.10 -0.52
CA LEU A 109 3.84 -5.70 0.11
C LEU A 109 3.25 -6.83 0.95
N PHE A 110 3.06 -8.01 0.36
CA PHE A 110 2.42 -9.14 1.03
C PHE A 110 3.26 -9.71 2.16
N SER A 111 4.58 -9.86 1.95
CA SER A 111 5.48 -10.35 3.00
C SER A 111 5.58 -9.35 4.15
N GLY A 112 5.71 -8.05 3.86
CA GLY A 112 5.74 -7.00 4.86
C GLY A 112 4.44 -6.93 5.67
N MET A 113 3.29 -6.96 5.00
CA MET A 113 1.98 -7.03 5.67
C MET A 113 1.85 -8.30 6.52
N TYR A 114 2.26 -9.47 6.02
CA TYR A 114 2.19 -10.72 6.78
C TYR A 114 3.04 -10.67 8.05
N LEU A 115 4.30 -10.24 7.91
CA LEU A 115 5.23 -10.11 9.04
C LEU A 115 4.77 -9.04 10.03
N PHE A 116 4.12 -7.98 9.56
CA PHE A 116 3.58 -6.95 10.43
C PHE A 116 2.31 -7.42 11.16
N PHE A 117 1.39 -8.09 10.46
CA PHE A 117 0.12 -8.57 11.02
C PHE A 117 0.33 -9.68 12.05
N THR A 118 1.33 -10.53 11.87
CA THR A 118 1.69 -11.59 12.84
C THR A 118 2.19 -11.06 14.18
N ARG A 119 2.44 -9.74 14.31
CA ARG A 119 2.71 -9.09 15.59
C ARG A 119 1.44 -8.85 16.43
N PHE A 120 0.26 -8.93 15.82
CA PHE A 120 -1.02 -8.63 16.45
C PHE A 120 -2.04 -9.78 16.36
N PHE A 121 -1.93 -10.62 15.33
CA PHE A 121 -2.87 -11.69 15.04
C PHE A 121 -2.17 -13.04 14.91
N SER A 122 -2.96 -14.12 14.97
CA SER A 122 -2.45 -15.46 14.66
C SER A 122 -1.85 -15.50 13.25
N ARG A 123 -0.90 -16.42 13.02
CA ARG A 123 -0.30 -16.60 11.67
C ARG A 123 -1.32 -16.99 10.62
N ARG A 124 -2.36 -17.73 11.02
CA ARG A 124 -3.47 -18.14 10.15
C ARG A 124 -4.30 -16.93 9.73
N LEU A 125 -4.69 -16.11 10.70
CA LEU A 125 -5.49 -14.92 10.46
C LEU A 125 -4.72 -13.86 9.67
N SER A 126 -3.42 -13.69 9.96
CA SER A 126 -2.53 -12.83 9.18
C SER A 126 -2.45 -13.27 7.73
N PHE A 127 -2.28 -14.57 7.47
CA PHE A 127 -2.28 -15.11 6.11
C PHE A 127 -3.64 -14.95 5.42
N PHE A 128 -4.74 -15.15 6.14
CA PHE A 128 -6.10 -14.89 5.63
C PHE A 128 -6.26 -13.44 5.15
N GLY A 129 -5.72 -12.47 5.91
CA GLY A 129 -5.67 -11.07 5.47
C GLY A 129 -4.89 -10.89 4.16
N ILE A 130 -3.77 -11.59 3.98
CA ILE A 130 -3.01 -11.56 2.72
C ILE A 130 -3.81 -12.16 1.56
N LEU A 131 -4.53 -13.26 1.78
CA LEU A 131 -5.38 -13.87 0.76
C LEU A 131 -6.49 -12.92 0.31
N TYR A 132 -7.09 -12.16 1.22
CA TYR A 132 -8.06 -11.13 0.88
C TYR A 132 -7.44 -10.01 0.01
N VAL A 133 -6.27 -9.51 0.39
CA VAL A 133 -5.55 -8.50 -0.40
C VAL A 133 -5.24 -9.07 -1.78
N ALA A 134 -4.64 -10.26 -1.86
CA ALA A 134 -4.32 -10.94 -3.10
C ALA A 134 -5.54 -11.16 -4.00
N GLY A 135 -6.69 -11.54 -3.42
CA GLY A 135 -7.94 -11.73 -4.16
C GLY A 135 -8.55 -10.43 -4.70
N THR A 136 -8.25 -9.28 -4.10
CA THR A 136 -8.78 -7.97 -4.53
C THR A 136 -7.83 -7.20 -5.46
N ILE A 137 -6.53 -7.55 -5.49
CA ILE A 137 -5.56 -6.96 -6.41
C ILE A 137 -6.00 -7.00 -7.90
N PRO A 138 -6.53 -8.10 -8.46
CA PRO A 138 -6.93 -8.13 -9.87
C PRO A 138 -7.94 -7.03 -10.28
N ILE A 139 -8.80 -6.60 -9.36
CA ILE A 139 -9.79 -5.53 -9.60
C ILE A 139 -9.07 -4.20 -9.86
N THR A 140 -7.91 -4.00 -9.24
CA THR A 140 -7.08 -2.79 -9.36
C THR A 140 -6.40 -2.66 -10.72
N PHE A 141 -6.38 -3.73 -11.51
CA PHE A 141 -5.84 -3.75 -12.86
C PHE A 141 -6.83 -3.18 -13.88
N GLY A 142 -8.12 -3.07 -13.51
CA GLY A 142 -9.13 -2.38 -14.30
C GLY A 142 -8.82 -0.88 -14.43
N GLU A 143 -9.01 -0.33 -15.63
CA GLU A 143 -8.72 1.08 -15.95
C GLU A 143 -7.25 1.47 -15.66
N HIS A 144 -6.32 0.53 -15.83
CA HIS A 144 -4.90 0.76 -15.61
C HIS A 144 -4.14 0.90 -16.93
N PHE A 145 -3.51 2.05 -17.11
CA PHE A 145 -2.63 2.32 -18.24
C PHE A 145 -1.15 2.18 -17.83
N PHE A 146 -0.52 3.24 -17.32
CA PHE A 146 0.88 3.23 -16.90
C PHE A 146 1.06 3.91 -15.53
N GLN A 147 0.96 3.12 -14.45
CA GLN A 147 1.09 3.61 -13.07
C GLN A 147 1.90 2.67 -12.15
N PRO A 148 3.14 2.33 -12.52
CA PRO A 148 3.98 1.36 -11.80
C PRO A 148 4.31 1.79 -10.36
N TRP A 149 4.24 3.09 -10.04
CA TRP A 149 4.46 3.64 -8.70
C TRP A 149 3.42 3.24 -7.66
N SER A 150 2.21 2.78 -8.06
CA SER A 150 1.08 2.58 -7.15
C SER A 150 1.31 1.46 -6.13
N PHE A 151 1.91 0.34 -6.53
CA PHE A 151 2.19 -0.77 -5.61
C PHE A 151 3.38 -0.48 -4.70
N LEU A 152 4.40 0.20 -5.22
CA LEU A 152 5.54 0.63 -4.42
C LEU A 152 5.14 1.66 -3.35
N GLU A 153 4.16 2.53 -3.65
CA GLU A 153 3.56 3.42 -2.66
C GLU A 153 2.95 2.65 -1.47
N ALA A 154 2.22 1.57 -1.74
CA ALA A 154 1.68 0.72 -0.67
C ALA A 154 2.80 0.04 0.15
N VAL A 155 3.91 -0.33 -0.47
CA VAL A 155 5.11 -0.83 0.23
C VAL A 155 5.70 0.25 1.14
N PHE A 156 5.89 1.48 0.66
CA PHE A 156 6.38 2.58 1.48
C PHE A 156 5.44 2.88 2.65
N PHE A 157 4.13 2.82 2.42
CA PHE A 157 3.15 3.05 3.47
C PHE A 157 3.15 1.96 4.54
N MET A 158 3.29 0.69 4.13
CA MET A 158 3.46 -0.44 5.04
C MET A 158 4.75 -0.30 5.86
N LEU A 159 5.87 0.06 5.23
CA LEU A 159 7.14 0.30 5.93
C LEU A 159 7.03 1.47 6.91
N ALA A 160 6.39 2.57 6.51
CA ALA A 160 6.15 3.71 7.38
C ALA A 160 5.34 3.28 8.60
N LEU A 161 4.23 2.56 8.40
CA LEU A 161 3.38 2.05 9.47
C LEU A 161 4.19 1.20 10.47
N GLN A 162 5.02 0.28 9.96
CA GLN A 162 5.88 -0.57 10.80
C GLN A 162 6.92 0.25 11.58
N TRP A 163 7.59 1.21 10.95
CA TRP A 163 8.59 2.04 11.62
C TRP A 163 8.01 3.05 12.60
N ILE A 164 6.79 3.54 12.34
CA ILE A 164 6.03 4.34 13.30
C ILE A 164 5.72 3.48 14.54
N TYR A 165 5.23 2.26 14.35
CA TYR A 165 4.95 1.32 15.45
C TYR A 165 6.22 0.98 16.25
N ASP A 166 7.33 0.70 15.57
CA ASP A 166 8.63 0.38 16.18
C ASP A 166 9.36 1.62 16.74
N LYS A 167 8.74 2.81 16.71
CA LYS A 167 9.31 4.10 17.14
C LYS A 167 10.64 4.46 16.44
N ARG A 168 10.86 3.97 15.22
CA ARG A 168 12.04 4.23 14.38
C ARG A 168 11.86 5.49 13.55
N HIS A 169 11.58 6.60 14.22
CA HIS A 169 11.22 7.89 13.62
C HIS A 169 12.26 8.39 12.59
N VAL A 170 13.56 8.26 12.91
CA VAL A 170 14.64 8.70 12.02
C VAL A 170 14.60 8.02 10.65
N LEU A 171 14.20 6.74 10.58
CA LEU A 171 14.12 6.01 9.30
C LEU A 171 13.01 6.54 8.39
N LEU A 172 12.04 7.28 8.92
CA LEU A 172 10.99 7.90 8.10
C LEU A 172 11.55 9.03 7.22
N ILE A 173 12.67 9.67 7.59
CA ILE A 173 13.30 10.73 6.79
C ILE A 173 13.69 10.22 5.39
N PRO A 174 14.59 9.22 5.24
CA PRO A 174 14.94 8.71 3.92
C PRO A 174 13.75 8.09 3.21
N LEU A 175 12.82 7.45 3.94
CA LEU A 175 11.60 6.89 3.34
C LEU A 175 10.73 7.95 2.67
N ILE A 176 10.49 9.08 3.33
CA ILE A 176 9.67 10.17 2.80
C ILE A 176 10.34 10.80 1.58
N ILE A 177 11.66 10.98 1.60
CA ILE A 177 12.40 11.51 0.44
C ILE A 177 12.19 10.58 -0.76
N ILE A 178 12.43 9.27 -0.58
CA ILE A 178 12.29 8.28 -1.66
C ILE A 178 10.82 8.18 -2.11
N ALA A 179 9.87 8.15 -1.18
CA ALA A 179 8.44 8.08 -1.49
C ALA A 179 7.95 9.33 -2.23
N ALA A 180 8.45 10.52 -1.89
CA ALA A 180 8.11 11.76 -2.59
C ALA A 180 8.64 11.79 -4.03
N LEU A 181 9.81 11.16 -4.30
CA LEU A 181 10.30 10.95 -5.67
C LEU A 181 9.45 9.94 -6.47
N ASN A 182 8.70 9.08 -5.78
CA ASN A 182 7.77 8.14 -6.40
C ASN A 182 6.43 8.81 -6.73
N ARG A 183 5.84 9.52 -5.76
CA ARG A 183 4.52 10.15 -5.89
C ARG A 183 4.27 11.22 -4.83
N GLU A 184 3.55 12.26 -5.22
CA GLU A 184 3.11 13.38 -4.38
C GLU A 184 2.25 12.95 -3.18
N THR A 185 1.51 11.85 -3.31
CA THR A 185 0.67 11.25 -2.25
C THR A 185 1.48 10.66 -1.09
N ALA A 186 2.81 10.61 -1.19
CA ALA A 186 3.69 10.35 -0.05
C ALA A 186 3.48 11.30 1.14
N ALA A 187 2.80 12.45 0.93
CA ALA A 187 2.32 13.33 1.99
C ALA A 187 1.46 12.61 3.05
N MET A 188 0.87 11.48 2.69
CA MET A 188 0.10 10.66 3.61
C MET A 188 0.96 9.99 4.70
N ILE A 189 2.28 9.86 4.52
CA ILE A 189 3.19 9.30 5.54
C ILE A 189 3.31 10.24 6.76
N PRO A 190 3.60 11.55 6.61
CA PRO A 190 3.51 12.51 7.72
C PRO A 190 2.14 12.49 8.43
N ILE A 191 1.04 12.45 7.67
CA ILE A 191 -0.31 12.41 8.26
C ILE A 191 -0.52 11.10 9.03
N LEU A 192 -0.08 9.96 8.49
CA LEU A 192 -0.10 8.67 9.17
C LEU A 192 0.65 8.73 10.51
N PHE A 193 1.84 9.33 10.52
CA PHE A 193 2.62 9.53 11.73
C PHE A 193 1.83 10.34 12.77
N LEU A 194 1.20 11.43 12.35
CA LEU A 194 0.39 12.26 13.24
C LEU A 194 -0.83 11.51 13.78
N CYS A 195 -1.55 10.78 12.93
CA CYS A 195 -2.68 9.94 13.32
C CYS A 195 -2.26 8.89 14.36
N ALA A 196 -1.12 8.20 14.17
CA ALA A 196 -0.64 7.17 15.10
C ALA A 196 -0.30 7.71 16.51
N HIS A 197 0.11 8.97 16.61
CA HIS A 197 0.47 9.65 17.88
C HIS A 197 -0.68 10.50 18.45
N TYR A 198 -1.88 10.39 17.88
CA TYR A 198 -3.07 11.02 18.43
C TYR A 198 -3.54 10.25 19.67
N SER A 199 -3.48 10.85 20.86
CA SER A 199 -4.03 10.22 22.05
C SER A 199 -5.55 10.22 21.98
N THR A 200 -6.11 9.01 21.97
CA THR A 200 -7.56 8.79 22.09
C THR A 200 -8.04 8.89 23.54
N GLY A 201 -7.15 9.24 24.48
CA GLY A 201 -7.47 9.71 25.83
C GLY A 201 -8.42 8.84 26.65
N SER A 202 -7.85 8.07 27.59
CA SER A 202 -8.46 7.82 28.91
C SER A 202 -7.71 8.62 29.98
N ASP A 203 -7.12 9.77 29.63
CA ASP A 203 -6.66 10.71 30.65
C ASP A 203 -7.89 11.15 31.45
N GLU A 204 -7.74 11.35 32.75
CA GLU A 204 -8.79 11.61 33.75
C GLU A 204 -9.76 12.76 33.36
N TYR A 205 -9.36 13.61 32.41
CA TYR A 205 -10.10 14.76 31.90
C TYR A 205 -10.64 14.62 30.47
N GLY A 206 -10.46 13.46 29.81
CA GLY A 206 -10.94 13.20 28.45
C GLY A 206 -10.34 14.09 27.35
N VAL A 207 -9.27 14.85 27.64
CA VAL A 207 -8.68 15.79 26.69
C VAL A 207 -7.81 15.03 25.69
N LYS A 208 -8.23 15.02 24.42
CA LYS A 208 -7.46 14.44 23.32
C LYS A 208 -6.22 15.31 23.05
N ARG A 209 -5.02 14.73 23.18
CA ARG A 209 -3.74 15.43 22.98
C ARG A 209 -2.81 14.62 22.09
N PHE A 210 -1.94 15.31 21.37
CA PHE A 210 -0.85 14.66 20.66
C PHE A 210 0.29 14.32 21.63
N GLU A 211 0.98 13.20 21.41
CA GLU A 211 2.15 12.84 22.20
C GLU A 211 3.24 13.92 22.10
N LYS A 212 3.95 14.20 23.21
CA LYS A 212 4.94 15.28 23.29
C LYS A 212 6.00 15.11 22.19
N GLY A 213 6.22 16.15 21.38
CA GLY A 213 7.20 16.15 20.29
C GLY A 213 6.71 15.58 18.95
N SER A 214 5.54 14.93 18.91
CA SER A 214 4.98 14.41 17.65
C SER A 214 4.69 15.52 16.63
N LEU A 215 4.21 16.68 17.06
CA LEU A 215 4.01 17.84 16.17
C LEU A 215 5.33 18.35 15.55
N GLY A 216 6.43 18.30 16.30
CA GLY A 216 7.75 18.68 15.80
C GLY A 216 8.25 17.72 14.73
N TRP A 217 8.13 16.41 14.98
CA TRP A 217 8.47 15.38 13.99
C TRP A 217 7.58 15.45 12.76
N PHE A 218 6.27 15.65 12.93
CA PHE A 218 5.34 15.88 11.83
C PHE A 218 5.78 17.05 10.95
N ALA A 219 6.13 18.18 11.55
CA ALA A 219 6.61 19.34 10.80
C ALA A 219 7.87 19.01 10.00
N VAL A 220 8.86 18.34 10.61
CA VAL A 220 10.08 17.89 9.91
C VAL A 220 9.74 17.02 8.70
N TYR A 221 8.91 15.99 8.89
CA TYR A 221 8.48 15.09 7.81
C TYR A 221 7.72 15.82 6.70
N PHE A 222 6.81 16.71 7.07
CA PHE A 222 6.02 17.49 6.12
C PHE A 222 6.91 18.43 5.30
N PHE A 223 7.84 19.14 5.92
CA PHE A 223 8.75 20.04 5.21
C PHE A 223 9.76 19.29 4.32
N ILE A 224 10.19 18.09 4.70
CA ILE A 224 10.99 17.23 3.82
C ILE A 224 10.18 16.85 2.58
N TRP A 225 8.96 16.34 2.76
CA TRP A 225 8.08 16.00 1.64
C TRP A 225 7.81 17.22 0.74
N ALA A 226 7.48 18.36 1.32
CA ALA A 226 7.20 19.60 0.60
C ALA A 226 8.44 20.08 -0.16
N GLY A 227 9.61 20.04 0.47
CA GLY A 227 10.88 20.42 -0.13
C GLY A 227 11.23 19.56 -1.36
N VAL A 228 11.08 18.23 -1.25
CA VAL A 228 11.29 17.33 -2.40
C VAL A 228 10.25 17.59 -3.49
N THR A 229 8.98 17.71 -3.14
CA THR A 229 7.90 17.92 -4.13
C THR A 229 8.03 19.26 -4.86
N ILE A 230 8.34 20.34 -4.14
CA ILE A 230 8.59 21.67 -4.72
C ILE A 230 9.87 21.66 -5.55
N GLY A 231 10.94 21.02 -5.03
CA GLY A 231 12.20 20.86 -5.75
C GLY A 231 12.02 20.14 -7.09
N LEU A 232 11.25 19.05 -7.12
CA LEU A 232 10.90 18.36 -8.37
C LEU A 232 10.15 19.27 -9.34
N ARG A 233 9.19 20.07 -8.86
CA ARG A 233 8.45 21.02 -9.71
C ARG A 233 9.35 22.12 -10.27
N TYR A 234 10.32 22.57 -9.49
CA TYR A 234 11.31 23.55 -9.93
C TYR A 234 12.26 22.95 -10.98
N LEU A 235 12.80 21.75 -10.71
CA LEU A 235 13.78 21.08 -11.57
C LEU A 235 13.18 20.56 -12.88
N CYS A 236 11.99 19.97 -12.84
CA CYS A 236 11.32 19.43 -14.03
C CYS A 236 10.49 20.48 -14.78
N GLY A 237 10.39 21.69 -14.25
CA GLY A 237 9.53 22.75 -14.77
C GLY A 237 8.05 22.52 -14.43
N TYR A 238 7.36 23.63 -14.17
CA TYR A 238 5.93 23.61 -13.92
C TYR A 238 5.17 23.19 -15.19
N THR A 239 4.16 22.36 -15.01
CA THR A 239 3.14 22.06 -16.02
C THR A 239 1.79 22.03 -15.33
N GLU A 240 0.78 22.50 -16.06
CA GLU A 240 -0.62 22.43 -15.64
C GLU A 240 -1.04 20.97 -15.44
N HIS A 241 -2.04 20.77 -14.59
CA HIS A 241 -2.65 19.48 -14.39
C HIS A 241 -3.39 19.05 -15.66
N GLU A 242 -3.13 17.83 -16.14
CA GLU A 242 -3.80 17.29 -17.33
C GLU A 242 -5.32 17.21 -17.17
N PHE A 243 -5.79 17.07 -15.92
CA PHE A 243 -7.21 16.96 -15.60
C PHE A 243 -7.58 17.94 -14.51
N THR A 244 -8.65 18.71 -14.76
CA THR A 244 -9.23 19.59 -13.74
C THR A 244 -10.15 18.82 -12.81
N PHE A 245 -10.52 19.44 -11.68
CA PHE A 245 -11.55 18.90 -10.80
C PHE A 245 -12.87 18.68 -11.54
N SER A 246 -13.24 19.59 -12.44
CA SER A 246 -14.48 19.50 -13.23
C SER A 246 -14.45 18.28 -14.16
N ASP A 247 -13.32 18.04 -14.82
CA ASP A 247 -13.14 16.88 -15.72
C ASP A 247 -13.27 15.57 -14.94
N ASN A 248 -12.60 15.48 -13.80
CA ASN A 248 -12.67 14.30 -12.93
C ASN A 248 -14.10 14.05 -12.43
N PHE A 249 -14.79 15.10 -11.99
CA PHE A 249 -16.16 14.98 -11.51
C PHE A 249 -17.13 14.54 -12.62
N ALA A 250 -16.99 15.12 -13.82
CA ALA A 250 -17.78 14.73 -14.99
C ALA A 250 -17.54 13.27 -15.38
N PHE A 251 -16.27 12.84 -15.43
CA PHE A 251 -15.89 11.45 -15.68
C PHE A 251 -16.49 10.50 -14.64
N ASN A 252 -16.34 10.82 -13.35
CA ASN A 252 -16.87 10.02 -12.25
C ASN A 252 -18.39 9.87 -12.30
N LYS A 253 -19.11 10.93 -12.67
CA LYS A 253 -20.56 10.88 -12.86
C LYS A 253 -20.97 9.93 -13.99
N GLN A 254 -20.24 9.94 -15.11
CA GLN A 254 -20.50 9.05 -16.24
C GLN A 254 -20.20 7.58 -15.90
N HIS A 255 -19.23 7.32 -15.03
CA HIS A 255 -18.80 5.98 -14.63
C HIS A 255 -19.26 5.57 -13.23
N LEU A 256 -20.35 6.15 -12.72
CA LEU A 256 -20.81 5.92 -11.34
C LEU A 256 -21.11 4.45 -11.04
N LEU A 257 -21.76 3.72 -11.97
CA LEU A 257 -22.11 2.31 -11.77
C LEU A 257 -20.86 1.42 -11.73
N THR A 258 -19.89 1.67 -12.61
CA THR A 258 -18.59 0.97 -12.61
C THR A 258 -17.83 1.26 -11.32
N SER A 259 -17.85 2.51 -10.86
CA SER A 259 -17.26 2.93 -9.59
C SER A 259 -17.88 2.17 -8.42
N LEU A 260 -19.21 2.12 -8.35
CA LEU A 260 -19.92 1.42 -7.28
C LEU A 260 -19.58 -0.08 -7.30
N LYS A 261 -19.65 -0.73 -8.47
CA LYS A 261 -19.28 -2.13 -8.63
C LYS A 261 -17.86 -2.39 -8.17
N ASN A 262 -16.88 -1.65 -8.68
CA ASN A 262 -15.48 -1.88 -8.33
C ASN A 262 -15.23 -1.65 -6.84
N ASN A 263 -15.82 -0.61 -6.23
CA ASN A 263 -15.69 -0.36 -4.81
C ASN A 263 -16.36 -1.44 -3.95
N VAL A 264 -17.56 -1.90 -4.31
CA VAL A 264 -18.24 -2.99 -3.59
C VAL A 264 -17.42 -4.28 -3.64
N VAL A 265 -16.85 -4.63 -4.79
CA VAL A 265 -16.02 -5.84 -4.92
C VAL A 265 -14.68 -5.66 -4.20
N PHE A 266 -14.05 -4.48 -4.29
CA PHE A 266 -12.79 -4.18 -3.63
C PHE A 266 -12.92 -4.26 -2.10
N TRP A 267 -13.87 -3.54 -1.51
CA TRP A 267 -14.08 -3.55 -0.06
C TRP A 267 -14.73 -4.84 0.42
N GLY A 268 -15.71 -5.36 -0.34
CA GLY A 268 -16.44 -6.59 -0.05
C GLY A 268 -16.97 -6.65 1.38
N ILE A 269 -17.03 -7.87 1.92
CA ILE A 269 -17.41 -8.11 3.32
C ILE A 269 -16.37 -7.59 4.32
N PHE A 270 -15.10 -7.45 3.89
CA PHE A 270 -14.05 -6.87 4.72
C PHE A 270 -14.33 -5.40 5.06
N GLY A 271 -15.04 -4.66 4.20
CA GLY A 271 -15.49 -3.30 4.48
C GLY A 271 -16.35 -3.25 5.75
N TYR A 272 -17.33 -4.15 5.83
CA TYR A 272 -18.17 -4.30 7.00
C TYR A 272 -17.37 -4.75 8.23
N PHE A 273 -16.49 -5.75 8.08
CA PHE A 273 -15.64 -6.21 9.18
C PHE A 273 -14.70 -5.14 9.71
N ALA A 274 -14.13 -4.28 8.85
CA ALA A 274 -13.27 -3.19 9.29
C ALA A 274 -14.02 -2.15 10.14
N VAL A 275 -15.24 -1.79 9.73
CA VAL A 275 -16.08 -0.86 10.50
C VAL A 275 -16.41 -1.44 11.88
N ARG A 276 -16.82 -2.71 11.94
CA ARG A 276 -17.13 -3.39 13.22
C ARG A 276 -15.88 -3.63 14.06
N GLY A 277 -14.78 -3.97 13.38
CA GLY A 277 -13.47 -4.28 13.95
C GLY A 277 -12.73 -3.09 14.51
N TYR A 278 -13.10 -1.87 14.12
CA TYR A 278 -12.56 -0.65 14.69
C TYR A 278 -12.60 -0.64 16.23
N TRP A 279 -13.65 -1.17 16.85
CA TRP A 279 -13.78 -1.16 18.30
C TRP A 279 -12.91 -2.22 19.00
N TYR A 280 -12.58 -3.30 18.29
CA TYR A 280 -11.79 -4.42 18.78
C TYR A 280 -10.29 -4.30 18.43
N ALA A 281 -9.95 -3.37 17.52
CA ALA A 281 -8.59 -3.25 17.03
C ALA A 281 -7.61 -2.71 18.07
N PRO A 282 -6.33 -3.15 18.02
CA PRO A 282 -5.26 -2.53 18.79
C PRO A 282 -5.28 -1.00 18.66
N VAL A 283 -5.00 -0.31 19.76
CA VAL A 283 -5.03 1.18 19.84
C VAL A 283 -4.31 1.82 18.66
N PHE A 284 -3.16 1.26 18.27
CA PHE A 284 -2.38 1.72 17.12
C PHE A 284 -3.20 1.77 15.82
N PHE A 285 -3.91 0.69 15.48
CA PHE A 285 -4.73 0.64 14.26
C PHE A 285 -5.97 1.52 14.33
N ARG A 286 -6.58 1.68 15.51
CA ARG A 286 -7.70 2.62 15.69
C ARG A 286 -7.27 4.05 15.43
N ARG A 287 -6.10 4.44 15.92
CA ARG A 287 -5.50 5.76 15.70
C ARG A 287 -5.17 5.98 14.22
N THR A 288 -4.53 5.02 13.58
CA THR A 288 -4.17 5.13 12.15
C THR A 288 -5.38 5.03 11.22
N ALA A 289 -6.49 4.44 11.65
CA ALA A 289 -7.74 4.42 10.88
C ALA A 289 -8.30 5.82 10.57
N LEU A 290 -7.93 6.85 11.34
CA LEU A 290 -8.28 8.25 11.05
C LEU A 290 -7.77 8.73 9.69
N LEU A 291 -6.76 8.05 9.14
CA LEU A 291 -6.22 8.34 7.82
C LEU A 291 -7.16 7.93 6.68
N ILE A 292 -8.00 6.91 6.90
CA ILE A 292 -8.96 6.42 5.90
C ILE A 292 -9.91 7.54 5.45
N PRO A 293 -10.67 8.23 6.33
CA PRO A 293 -11.56 9.30 5.89
C PRO A 293 -10.81 10.49 5.26
N ILE A 294 -9.62 10.84 5.76
CA ILE A 294 -8.79 11.91 5.18
C ILE A 294 -8.41 11.56 3.74
N TYR A 295 -7.92 10.34 3.52
CA TYR A 295 -7.49 9.89 2.20
C TYR A 295 -8.68 9.65 1.24
N CYS A 296 -9.80 9.13 1.73
CA CYS A 296 -11.03 9.02 0.96
C CYS A 296 -11.55 10.39 0.51
N GLY A 297 -11.43 11.43 1.33
CA GLY A 297 -11.77 12.81 0.95
C GLY A 297 -10.92 13.31 -0.22
N LEU A 298 -9.60 13.03 -0.21
CA LEU A 298 -8.71 13.38 -1.32
C LEU A 298 -9.05 12.62 -2.60
N ILE A 299 -9.31 11.31 -2.49
CA ILE A 299 -9.71 10.47 -3.63
C ILE A 299 -11.02 10.97 -4.23
N PHE A 300 -12.01 11.28 -3.38
CA PHE A 300 -13.30 11.79 -3.82
C PHE A 300 -13.14 13.03 -4.71
N CYS A 301 -12.21 13.93 -4.35
CA CYS A 301 -11.96 15.16 -5.10
C CYS A 301 -11.07 14.99 -6.33
N TYR A 302 -10.02 14.17 -6.27
CA TYR A 302 -8.94 14.21 -7.26
C TYR A 302 -8.72 12.92 -8.07
N ALA A 303 -9.38 11.82 -7.72
CA ALA A 303 -9.18 10.53 -8.38
C ALA A 303 -10.38 10.13 -9.26
N TYR A 304 -10.13 9.20 -10.17
CA TYR A 304 -11.17 8.47 -10.87
C TYR A 304 -11.74 7.39 -9.96
N TRP A 305 -13.02 7.50 -9.61
CA TRP A 305 -13.71 6.56 -8.72
C TRP A 305 -13.80 5.12 -9.22
N PRO A 306 -13.78 4.84 -10.55
CA PRO A 306 -13.64 3.47 -11.05
C PRO A 306 -12.29 2.83 -10.72
N GLU A 307 -11.24 3.63 -10.53
CA GLU A 307 -9.87 3.16 -10.31
C GLU A 307 -9.61 2.81 -8.84
N VAL A 308 -10.12 1.66 -8.38
CA VAL A 308 -9.94 1.24 -6.97
C VAL A 308 -8.49 0.99 -6.56
N ARG A 309 -7.53 0.99 -7.50
CA ARG A 309 -6.10 0.89 -7.20
C ARG A 309 -5.61 1.97 -6.23
N VAL A 310 -6.25 3.14 -6.21
CA VAL A 310 -5.85 4.23 -5.31
C VAL A 310 -6.01 3.84 -3.84
N PHE A 311 -6.87 2.87 -3.53
CA PHE A 311 -7.08 2.38 -2.17
C PHE A 311 -6.08 1.30 -1.72
N VAL A 312 -5.22 0.80 -2.62
CA VAL A 312 -4.22 -0.24 -2.29
C VAL A 312 -3.30 0.21 -1.15
N MET A 313 -2.96 1.49 -1.08
CA MET A 313 -2.16 2.03 0.03
C MET A 313 -2.84 1.94 1.40
N LEU A 314 -4.17 1.80 1.46
CA LEU A 314 -4.90 1.66 2.72
C LEU A 314 -4.90 0.24 3.26
N TYR A 315 -4.53 -0.80 2.48
CA TYR A 315 -4.54 -2.19 2.96
C TYR A 315 -3.82 -2.41 4.30
N PRO A 316 -2.61 -1.85 4.54
CA PRO A 316 -1.91 -2.04 5.81
C PRO A 316 -2.65 -1.52 7.04
N VAL A 317 -3.60 -0.59 6.88
CA VAL A 317 -4.42 -0.03 7.96
C VAL A 317 -5.80 -0.67 8.00
N PHE A 318 -6.44 -0.82 6.83
CA PHE A 318 -7.79 -1.36 6.69
C PHE A 318 -7.90 -2.84 7.06
N VAL A 319 -6.97 -3.67 6.59
CA VAL A 319 -7.07 -5.13 6.78
C VAL A 319 -6.97 -5.51 8.26
N PRO A 320 -6.04 -4.96 9.08
CA PRO A 320 -6.00 -5.22 10.52
C PRO A 320 -7.29 -4.87 11.27
N LEU A 321 -8.01 -3.83 10.85
CA LEU A 321 -9.32 -3.52 11.43
C LEU A 321 -10.29 -4.68 11.18
N ALA A 322 -10.37 -5.18 9.95
CA ALA A 322 -11.22 -6.32 9.62
C ALA A 322 -10.80 -7.60 10.38
N LEU A 323 -9.49 -7.88 10.44
CA LEU A 323 -8.97 -9.04 11.17
C LEU A 323 -9.28 -8.96 12.68
N SER A 324 -9.28 -7.76 13.27
CA SER A 324 -9.62 -7.57 14.69
C SER A 324 -11.05 -7.99 15.03
N TYR A 325 -12.00 -7.78 14.11
CA TYR A 325 -13.36 -8.28 14.27
C TYR A 325 -13.43 -9.81 14.21
N ILE A 326 -12.69 -10.41 13.28
CA ILE A 326 -12.67 -11.86 13.07
C ILE A 326 -12.01 -12.57 14.25
N ALA A 327 -10.87 -12.04 14.72
CA ALA A 327 -10.15 -12.56 15.89
C ALA A 327 -11.07 -12.65 17.10
N GLU A 328 -11.75 -11.53 17.44
CA GLU A 328 -12.66 -11.45 18.57
C GLU A 328 -13.83 -12.44 18.50
N LYS A 329 -14.34 -12.74 17.30
CA LYS A 329 -15.54 -13.58 17.13
C LYS A 329 -15.25 -15.05 16.92
N TYR A 330 -14.09 -15.41 16.40
CA TYR A 330 -13.85 -16.76 15.89
C TYR A 330 -12.51 -17.39 16.33
N GLU A 331 -11.57 -16.63 16.91
CA GLU A 331 -10.35 -17.18 17.48
C GLU A 331 -10.41 -17.10 19.02
N VAL A 332 -11.08 -18.09 19.64
CA VAL A 332 -10.99 -18.40 21.08
C VAL A 332 -9.90 -19.45 21.31
#